data_AF-F8FF71-F1
#
_entry.id   AF-F8FF71-F1
#
_cell.length_a   1.000
_cell.length_b   1.000
_cell.length_c   1.000
_cell.angle_alpha   90.00
_cell.angle_beta   90.00
_cell.angle_gamma   90.00
#
_symmetry.space_group_name_H-M   'P 1'
#
loop_
_entity.id
_entity.type
_entity.pdbx_description
1 polymer ?
#
loop_
_entity_poly.entity_id
_entity_poly.type
_entity_poly.pdbx_seq_one_letter_code
_entity_poly.pdbx_strand_id
1 'polypeptide(L)'
;MSVMYKMEDLFPEATKADIERAKRYLGHYKEKKSRLEFLERNPPQTEELRNVKANLIKFTSLLERAVAQILEEDVRKVIEYRFLRGNSRAATILRFEQWECCDKTIDRKIIDGIESVANTLLYLE
;
A
#
# COMPACT_ATOMS: atom_id res chain seq x y z
N MET A 1 -27.21 -34.32 1.91
CA MET A 1 -26.87 -32.95 1.44
C MET A 1 -25.58 -32.54 2.11
N SER A 2 -24.44 -32.88 1.51
CA SER A 2 -23.12 -32.52 2.05
C SER A 2 -22.90 -31.04 1.77
N VAL A 3 -22.99 -30.21 2.79
CA VAL A 3 -22.69 -28.78 2.67
C VAL A 3 -21.18 -28.64 2.73
N MET A 4 -20.53 -28.90 1.59
CA MET A 4 -19.16 -28.50 1.34
C MET A 4 -19.18 -26.99 1.12
N TYR A 5 -19.29 -26.21 2.21
CA TYR A 5 -18.93 -24.80 2.19
C TYR A 5 -17.50 -24.74 1.66
N LYS A 6 -17.32 -24.18 0.46
CA LYS A 6 -16.00 -23.98 -0.11
C LYS A 6 -15.22 -23.09 0.86
N MET A 7 -14.17 -23.62 1.48
CA MET A 7 -13.24 -22.82 2.28
C MET A 7 -12.67 -21.61 1.51
N GLU A 8 -12.74 -21.66 0.18
CA GLU A 8 -12.40 -20.58 -0.75
C GLU A 8 -13.17 -19.27 -0.47
N ASP A 9 -14.34 -19.31 0.17
CA ASP A 9 -15.12 -18.10 0.49
C ASP A 9 -14.76 -17.46 1.85
N LEU A 10 -14.00 -18.15 2.71
CA LEU A 10 -13.69 -17.67 4.07
C LEU A 10 -12.48 -16.71 4.10
N PHE A 11 -11.55 -16.88 3.16
CA PHE A 11 -10.33 -16.08 3.05
C PHE A 11 -10.05 -15.76 1.58
N PRO A 12 -10.72 -14.75 1.00
CA PRO A 12 -10.48 -14.38 -0.39
C PRO A 12 -9.02 -13.93 -0.56
N GLU A 13 -8.39 -14.43 -1.62
CA GLU A 13 -7.07 -13.98 -2.06
C GLU A 13 -7.21 -12.88 -3.11
N ALA A 14 -6.27 -11.93 -3.10
CA ALA A 14 -6.22 -10.84 -4.06
C ALA A 14 -6.06 -11.36 -5.49
N THR A 15 -6.98 -10.96 -6.36
CA THR A 15 -6.84 -11.23 -7.78
C THR A 15 -5.73 -10.37 -8.38
N LYS A 16 -5.27 -10.71 -9.60
CA LYS A 16 -4.33 -9.86 -10.35
C LYS A 16 -4.82 -8.42 -10.51
N ALA A 17 -6.14 -8.22 -10.61
CA ALA A 17 -6.73 -6.89 -10.71
C ALA A 17 -6.61 -6.11 -9.39
N ASP A 18 -6.74 -6.79 -8.25
CA ASP A 18 -6.57 -6.21 -6.91
C ASP A 18 -5.10 -5.85 -6.66
N ILE A 19 -4.16 -6.72 -7.05
CA ILE A 19 -2.72 -6.49 -6.96
C ILE A 19 -2.34 -5.25 -7.78
N GLU A 20 -2.80 -5.14 -9.02
CA GLU A 20 -2.54 -3.95 -9.86
C GLU A 20 -3.23 -2.70 -9.32
N ARG A 21 -4.39 -2.83 -8.67
CA ARG A 21 -5.05 -1.71 -7.97
C ARG A 21 -4.22 -1.24 -6.78
N ALA A 22 -3.76 -2.15 -5.92
CA ALA A 22 -2.92 -1.86 -4.77
C ALA A 22 -1.61 -1.17 -5.20
N LYS A 23 -0.96 -1.67 -6.26
CA LYS A 23 0.22 -1.05 -6.86
C LYS A 23 -0.02 0.40 -7.29
N ARG A 24 -1.15 0.68 -7.97
CA ARG A 24 -1.53 2.06 -8.33
C ARG A 24 -1.76 2.92 -7.08
N TYR A 25 -2.46 2.38 -6.08
CA TYR A 25 -2.72 3.11 -4.84
C TYR A 25 -1.42 3.47 -4.10
N LEU A 26 -0.50 2.52 -3.96
CA LEU A 26 0.83 2.77 -3.41
C LEU A 26 1.63 3.78 -4.24
N GLY A 27 1.53 3.73 -5.57
CA GLY A 27 2.18 4.70 -6.47
C GLY A 27 1.67 6.13 -6.28
N HIS A 28 0.37 6.32 -6.04
CA HIS A 28 -0.24 7.64 -5.80
C HIS A 28 -0.17 8.10 -4.34
N TYR A 29 0.32 7.26 -3.42
CA TYR A 29 0.32 7.56 -2.00
C TYR A 29 1.03 8.89 -1.69
N LYS A 30 2.26 9.08 -2.18
CA LYS A 30 3.06 10.27 -1.83
C LYS A 30 2.41 11.56 -2.32
N GLU A 31 1.86 11.54 -3.53
CA GLU A 31 1.12 12.65 -4.13
C GLU A 31 -0.12 13.00 -3.28
N LYS A 32 -0.94 12.00 -2.95
CA LYS A 32 -2.16 12.17 -2.15
C LYS A 32 -1.85 12.62 -0.72
N LYS A 33 -0.78 12.11 -0.12
CA LYS A 33 -0.30 12.54 1.20
C LYS A 33 0.14 14.00 1.20
N SER A 34 0.88 14.44 0.18
CA SER A 34 1.27 15.84 0.03
C SER A 34 0.05 16.77 -0.14
N ARG A 35 -0.98 16.34 -0.89
CA ARG A 35 -2.24 17.08 -0.99
C ARG A 35 -2.97 17.17 0.34
N LEU A 36 -2.98 16.08 1.11
CA LEU A 36 -3.57 16.07 2.45
C LEU A 36 -2.85 17.06 3.38
N GLU A 37 -1.52 17.01 3.44
CA GLU A 37 -0.70 17.93 4.24
C GLU A 37 -0.95 19.40 3.86
N PHE A 38 -1.15 19.69 2.57
CA PHE A 38 -1.52 21.02 2.10
C PHE A 38 -2.89 21.46 2.64
N LEU A 39 -3.91 20.59 2.59
CA LEU A 39 -5.26 20.85 3.12
C LEU A 39 -5.34 20.87 4.65
N GLU A 40 -4.38 20.26 5.34
CA GLU A 40 -4.24 20.37 6.79
C GLU A 40 -3.68 21.73 7.20
N ARG A 41 -2.70 22.24 6.45
CA ARG A 41 -2.13 23.59 6.66
C ARG A 41 -3.08 24.69 6.20
N ASN A 42 -3.94 24.41 5.24
CA ASN A 42 -4.92 25.34 4.68
C ASN A 42 -6.32 24.74 4.81
N PRO A 43 -6.97 24.89 5.99
CA PRO A 43 -8.25 24.25 6.26
C PRO A 43 -9.30 24.61 5.19
N PRO A 44 -10.03 23.62 4.68
CA PRO A 44 -11.01 23.83 3.63
C PRO A 44 -12.18 24.70 4.12
N GLN A 45 -12.56 25.68 3.30
CA GLN A 45 -13.66 26.60 3.61
C GLN A 45 -15.00 26.13 3.05
N THR A 46 -14.97 25.25 2.04
CA THR A 46 -16.17 24.70 1.40
C THR A 46 -16.44 23.26 1.82
N GLU A 47 -17.70 22.84 1.74
CA GLU A 47 -18.11 21.47 2.03
C GLU A 47 -17.45 20.46 1.09
N GLU A 48 -17.34 20.79 -0.20
CA GLU A 48 -16.71 19.93 -1.19
C GLU A 48 -15.24 19.62 -0.84
N LEU A 49 -14.49 20.64 -0.42
CA LEU A 49 -13.08 20.46 -0.04
C LEU A 49 -12.95 19.68 1.29
N ARG A 50 -13.92 19.81 2.21
CA ARG A 50 -13.98 18.96 3.42
C ARG A 50 -14.15 17.48 3.06
N ASN A 51 -15.03 17.18 2.10
CA ASN A 51 -15.22 15.81 1.60
C ASN A 51 -13.97 15.27 0.89
N VAL A 52 -13.30 16.08 0.08
CA VAL A 52 -12.02 15.72 -0.54
C VAL A 52 -10.97 15.39 0.53
N LYS A 53 -10.85 16.23 1.57
CA LYS A 53 -9.94 15.97 2.69
C LYS A 53 -10.26 14.65 3.40
N ALA A 54 -11.54 14.41 3.73
CA ALA A 54 -11.97 13.17 4.38
C ALA A 54 -11.62 11.92 3.55
N ASN A 55 -11.84 11.98 2.23
CA ASN A 55 -11.49 10.89 1.32
C ASN A 55 -9.98 10.66 1.24
N LEU A 56 -9.17 11.73 1.25
CA LEU A 56 -7.70 11.62 1.29
C LEU A 56 -7.23 10.99 2.59
N ILE A 57 -7.79 11.39 3.75
CA ILE A 57 -7.46 10.80 5.05
C ILE A 57 -7.80 9.31 5.07
N LYS A 58 -8.99 8.93 4.60
CA LYS A 58 -9.41 7.52 4.51
C LYS A 58 -8.44 6.74 3.62
N PHE A 59 -8.13 7.26 2.44
CA PHE A 59 -7.20 6.62 1.51
C PHE A 59 -5.79 6.42 2.10
N THR A 60 -5.19 7.47 2.67
CA THR A 60 -3.82 7.38 3.20
C THR A 60 -3.76 6.48 4.43
N SER A 61 -4.74 6.58 5.32
CA SER A 61 -4.78 5.74 6.53
C SER A 61 -5.00 4.26 6.21
N LEU A 62 -5.81 3.92 5.22
CA LEU A 62 -6.00 2.54 4.76
C LEU A 62 -4.70 1.94 4.24
N LEU A 63 -3.95 2.68 3.41
CA LEU A 63 -2.66 2.21 2.90
C LEU A 63 -1.59 2.09 3.98
N GLU A 64 -1.47 3.08 4.87
CA GLU A 64 -0.53 3.05 5.99
C GLU A 64 -0.80 1.81 6.87
N ARG A 65 -2.07 1.51 7.17
CA ARG A 65 -2.48 0.32 7.91
C ARG A 65 -2.16 -0.96 7.16
N ALA A 66 -2.47 -1.03 5.86
CA ALA A 66 -2.19 -2.22 5.05
C ALA A 66 -0.69 -2.53 4.98
N VAL A 67 0.16 -1.51 4.82
CA VAL A 67 1.61 -1.66 4.87
C VAL A 67 2.09 -2.11 6.25
N ALA A 68 1.50 -1.58 7.33
CA ALA A 68 1.84 -1.97 8.69
C ALA A 68 1.47 -3.43 9.04
N GLN A 69 0.53 -4.05 8.31
CA GLN A 69 0.15 -5.46 8.48
C GLN A 69 1.09 -6.45 7.75
N ILE A 70 2.04 -5.97 6.95
CA ILE A 70 3.03 -6.84 6.31
C ILE A 70 3.87 -7.54 7.39
N LEU A 71 3.76 -8.87 7.42
CA LEU A 71 4.41 -9.73 8.43
C LEU A 71 5.94 -9.72 8.30
N GLU A 72 6.45 -9.85 7.08
CA GLU A 72 7.89 -9.85 6.83
C GLU A 72 8.46 -8.43 6.96
N GLU A 73 9.30 -8.21 7.96
CA GLU A 73 9.94 -6.90 8.23
C GLU A 73 10.70 -6.34 7.03
N ASP A 74 11.45 -7.19 6.33
CA ASP A 74 12.24 -6.74 5.19
C ASP A 74 11.34 -6.24 4.06
N VAL A 75 10.25 -6.97 3.78
CA VAL A 75 9.26 -6.60 2.78
C VAL A 75 8.59 -5.29 3.17
N ARG A 76 8.17 -5.17 4.42
CA ARG A 76 7.59 -3.94 4.97
C ARG A 76 8.52 -2.74 4.81
N LYS A 77 9.79 -2.87 5.22
CA LYS A 77 10.82 -1.82 5.09
C LYS A 77 11.01 -1.39 3.64
N VAL A 78 11.05 -2.34 2.70
CA VAL A 78 11.19 -2.05 1.27
C VAL A 78 9.97 -1.28 0.74
N ILE A 79 8.75 -1.71 1.08
CA ILE A 79 7.50 -1.03 0.67
C ILE A 79 7.39 0.37 1.28
N GLU A 80 7.67 0.52 2.57
CA GLU A 80 7.68 1.83 3.23
C GLU A 80 8.66 2.79 2.57
N TYR A 81 9.88 2.33 2.31
CA TYR A 81 10.90 3.17 1.70
C TYR A 81 10.56 3.53 0.25
N ARG A 82 10.08 2.57 -0.55
CA ARG A 82 9.71 2.80 -1.95
C ARG A 82 8.49 3.72 -2.07
N PHE A 83 7.40 3.40 -1.38
CA PHE A 83 6.09 4.02 -1.62
C PHE A 83 5.72 5.08 -0.59
N LEU A 84 5.83 4.78 0.71
CA LEU A 84 5.41 5.74 1.74
C LEU A 84 6.34 6.95 1.80
N ARG A 85 7.64 6.74 1.62
CA ARG A 85 8.62 7.83 1.49
C ARG A 85 8.67 8.40 0.08
N GLY A 86 8.21 7.65 -0.93
CA GLY A 86 8.14 8.08 -2.34
C GLY A 86 9.48 8.02 -3.07
N ASN A 87 10.34 7.06 -2.73
CA ASN A 87 11.64 6.90 -3.38
C ASN A 87 11.55 6.11 -4.69
N SER A 88 12.50 6.35 -5.60
CA SER A 88 12.60 5.61 -6.85
C SER A 88 13.06 4.16 -6.63
N ARG A 89 12.90 3.30 -7.65
CA ARG A 89 13.44 1.93 -7.63
C ARG A 89 14.96 1.94 -7.40
N ALA A 90 15.68 2.80 -8.11
CA ALA A 90 17.13 2.91 -8.00
C ALA A 90 17.57 3.31 -6.58
N ALA A 91 16.89 4.31 -5.99
CA ALA A 91 17.14 4.71 -4.61
C ALA A 91 16.82 3.58 -3.61
N THR A 92 15.78 2.79 -3.89
CA THR A 92 15.41 1.63 -3.07
C THR A 92 16.50 0.56 -3.10
N ILE A 93 17.03 0.22 -4.28
CA ILE A 93 18.12 -0.76 -4.40
C ILE A 93 19.36 -0.28 -3.65
N LEU A 94 19.79 0.97 -3.87
CA LEU A 94 20.94 1.55 -3.18
C LEU A 94 20.75 1.56 -1.66
N ARG A 95 19.52 1.80 -1.17
CA ARG A 95 19.22 1.82 0.26
C ARG A 95 19.39 0.46 0.93
N PHE A 96 19.17 -0.64 0.20
CA PHE A 96 19.16 -2.01 0.72
C PHE A 96 20.31 -2.87 0.17
N GLU A 97 21.32 -2.26 -0.45
CA GLU A 97 22.53 -2.92 -0.95
C GLU A 97 23.28 -3.69 0.15
N GLN A 98 23.23 -3.18 1.39
CA GLN A 98 23.84 -3.80 2.57
C GLN A 98 23.24 -5.16 2.96
N TRP A 99 22.10 -5.55 2.40
CA TRP A 99 21.48 -6.86 2.67
C TRP A 99 22.13 -8.00 1.88
N GLU A 100 23.24 -7.74 1.18
CA GLU A 100 23.97 -8.72 0.36
C GLU A 100 23.05 -9.47 -0.61
N CYS A 101 22.01 -8.80 -1.08
CA CYS A 101 20.99 -9.37 -1.95
C CYS A 101 21.00 -8.68 -3.32
N CYS A 102 20.74 -9.44 -4.37
CA CYS A 102 20.71 -8.89 -5.72
C CYS A 102 19.43 -8.05 -5.95
N ASP A 103 19.47 -7.17 -6.95
CA ASP A 103 18.32 -6.33 -7.35
C ASP A 103 17.02 -7.12 -7.53
N LYS A 104 17.11 -8.35 -8.05
CA LYS A 104 15.95 -9.24 -8.23
C LYS A 104 15.30 -9.62 -6.91
N THR A 105 16.07 -9.79 -5.84
CA THR A 105 15.54 -10.08 -4.50
C THR A 105 14.76 -8.89 -3.96
N ILE A 106 15.25 -7.66 -4.18
CA ILE A 106 14.52 -6.44 -3.83
C ILE A 106 13.24 -6.31 -4.65
N ASP A 107 13.30 -6.53 -5.96
CA ASP A 107 12.11 -6.50 -6.82
C ASP A 107 11.07 -7.53 -6.39
N ARG A 108 11.50 -8.75 -6.02
CA ARG A 108 10.61 -9.78 -5.47
C ARG A 108 9.95 -9.31 -4.18
N LYS A 109 10.72 -8.77 -3.22
CA LYS A 109 10.16 -8.20 -1.97
C LYS A 109 9.15 -7.08 -2.27
N ILE A 110 9.35 -6.29 -3.33
CA ILE A 110 8.36 -5.28 -3.75
C ILE A 110 7.07 -5.94 -4.25
N ILE A 111 7.17 -7.01 -5.04
CA ILE A 111 6.01 -7.75 -5.53
C ILE A 111 5.26 -8.39 -4.35
N ASP A 112 5.97 -9.14 -3.50
CA ASP A 112 5.41 -9.81 -2.31
C ASP A 112 4.70 -8.79 -1.40
N GLY A 113 5.29 -7.62 -1.22
CA GLY A 113 4.70 -6.55 -0.42
C GLY A 113 3.44 -5.94 -1.05
N ILE A 114 3.40 -5.75 -2.38
CA ILE A 114 2.20 -5.28 -3.07
C ILE A 114 1.07 -6.32 -2.96
N GLU A 115 1.39 -7.60 -3.08
CA GLU A 115 0.42 -8.70 -2.92
C GLU A 115 -0.12 -8.74 -1.49
N SER A 116 0.73 -8.61 -0.48
CA SER A 116 0.32 -8.52 0.93
C SER A 116 -0.60 -7.33 1.21
N VAL A 117 -0.29 -6.16 0.62
CA VAL A 117 -1.16 -4.97 0.72
C VAL A 117 -2.50 -5.23 0.02
N ALA A 118 -2.50 -5.81 -1.17
CA ALA A 118 -3.73 -6.12 -1.90
C ALA A 118 -4.64 -7.07 -1.11
N ASN A 119 -4.06 -8.13 -0.53
CA ASN A 119 -4.77 -9.05 0.35
C ASN A 119 -5.36 -8.31 1.55
N THR A 120 -4.59 -7.43 2.20
CA THR A 120 -5.07 -6.69 3.36
C THR A 120 -6.21 -5.72 3.01
N LEU A 121 -6.15 -5.06 1.84
CA LEU A 121 -7.18 -4.13 1.39
C LEU A 121 -8.53 -4.82 1.16
N LEU A 122 -8.56 -6.09 0.76
CA LEU A 122 -9.81 -6.84 0.62
C LEU A 122 -10.64 -6.92 1.92
N TYR A 123 -9.97 -6.86 3.08
CA TYR A 123 -10.63 -6.94 4.39
C TYR A 123 -10.93 -5.56 5.01
N LEU A 124 -10.42 -4.48 4.41
CA LEU A 124 -10.55 -3.11 4.92
C LEU A 124 -11.46 -2.21 4.08
N GLU A 125 -11.71 -2.58 2.82
CA GLU A 125 -12.67 -1.94 1.90
C GLU A 125 -14.10 -2.40 2.19
#